data_AF-A0A420B7I2-F1
#
_entry.id   AF-A0A420B7I2-F1
#
_cell.length_a   1.000
_cell.length_b   1.000
_cell.length_c   1.000
_cell.angle_alpha   90.00
_cell.angle_beta   90.00
_cell.angle_gamma   90.00
#
_symmetry.space_group_name_H-M   'P 1'
#
loop_
_entity.id
_entity.type
_entity.pdbx_description
1 polymer ?
#
loop_
_entity_poly.entity_id
_entity_poly.type
_entity_poly.pdbx_seq_one_letter_code
_entity_poly.pdbx_strand_id
1 'polypeptide(L)'
;MVITDTNNTYTILSTIIEDILDKKPISTLVEDYVSTVLSRSEFNFEGGVLGLGWLIAFLLNRDFLVGEEDEILEDFDDQIYKLTIKEVLSAQPNVDTLLDFMSYYQLRINPKSITAPYYRRFTHFECIKLIIQRLNQYLTEEKGDDVEAKLNIVLRYSYLSGTTVSESLFENEFYKTVEEILDFIEKEDTAQIPHSVLPKLYVCVHQYNNDFWKNKIRRKLKDIPYSYTSKIWNSVIADWKDNYISIPHSGLFLDNNERGKFLVYLFSNFKNVQITYANN
;
A
#
# COMPACT_ATOMS: atom_id res chain seq x y z
N MET A 1 -5.16 -12.25 29.07
CA MET A 1 -4.77 -10.97 28.44
C MET A 1 -6.06 -10.25 28.12
N VAL A 2 -6.24 -9.01 28.59
CA VAL A 2 -7.50 -8.28 28.40
C VAL A 2 -7.57 -7.85 26.94
N ILE A 3 -8.54 -8.38 26.20
CA ILE A 3 -8.85 -7.95 24.83
C ILE A 3 -9.39 -6.52 24.95
N THR A 4 -8.55 -5.53 24.66
CA THR A 4 -9.00 -4.14 24.55
C THR A 4 -9.48 -3.90 23.12
N ASP A 5 -10.52 -3.09 22.98
CA ASP A 5 -11.22 -2.72 21.73
C ASP A 5 -10.34 -2.00 20.68
N THR A 6 -9.03 -1.97 20.89
CA THR A 6 -8.02 -1.24 20.14
C THR A 6 -7.24 -2.09 19.14
N ASN A 7 -7.40 -3.42 19.17
CA ASN A 7 -6.67 -4.31 18.26
C ASN A 7 -7.30 -4.27 16.87
N ASN A 8 -6.53 -3.78 15.91
CA ASN A 8 -6.85 -3.67 14.50
C ASN A 8 -5.57 -4.01 13.67
N THR A 9 -5.68 -4.15 12.36
CA THR A 9 -4.59 -4.57 11.47
C THR A 9 -3.37 -3.66 11.62
N TYR A 10 -3.59 -2.36 11.78
CA TYR A 10 -2.52 -1.37 11.93
C TYR A 10 -1.75 -1.54 13.24
N THR A 11 -2.45 -1.56 14.36
CA THR A 11 -1.86 -1.73 15.70
C THR A 11 -1.17 -3.09 15.84
N ILE A 12 -1.74 -4.14 15.25
CA ILE A 12 -1.14 -5.48 15.25
C ILE A 12 0.13 -5.52 14.40
N LEU A 13 0.12 -5.00 13.17
CA LEU A 13 1.33 -4.92 12.34
C LEU A 13 2.44 -4.15 13.06
N SER A 14 2.08 -3.01 13.63
CA SER A 14 2.98 -2.14 14.40
C SER A 14 3.67 -2.89 15.54
N THR A 15 2.91 -3.70 16.28
CA THR A 15 3.42 -4.53 17.39
C THR A 15 4.25 -5.71 16.88
N ILE A 16 3.81 -6.39 15.82
CA ILE A 16 4.54 -7.50 15.20
C ILE A 16 5.92 -7.05 14.72
N ILE A 17 6.02 -5.88 14.10
CA ILE A 17 7.31 -5.34 13.67
C ILE A 17 8.25 -5.10 14.86
N GLU A 18 7.75 -4.57 15.98
CA GLU A 18 8.54 -4.44 17.22
C GLU A 18 9.02 -5.80 17.73
N ASP A 19 8.11 -6.77 17.81
CA ASP A 19 8.43 -8.09 18.32
C ASP A 19 9.42 -8.83 17.41
N ILE A 20 9.31 -8.71 16.09
CA ILE A 20 10.29 -9.24 15.13
C ILE A 20 11.66 -8.63 15.36
N LEU A 21 11.73 -7.30 15.51
CA LEU A 21 12.99 -6.62 15.77
C LEU A 21 13.61 -7.14 17.07
N ASP A 22 12.81 -7.22 18.14
CA ASP A 22 13.22 -7.75 19.45
C ASP A 22 13.46 -9.28 19.48
N LYS A 23 13.29 -9.98 18.35
CA LYS A 23 13.41 -11.44 18.22
C LYS A 23 12.45 -12.23 19.11
N LYS A 24 11.27 -11.68 19.35
CA LYS A 24 10.17 -12.33 20.07
C LYS A 24 9.32 -13.18 19.11
N PRO A 25 8.71 -14.27 19.59
CA PRO A 25 7.78 -15.05 18.79
C PRO A 25 6.48 -14.28 18.53
N ILE A 26 6.02 -14.26 17.27
CA ILE A 26 4.81 -13.52 16.86
C ILE A 26 3.57 -14.40 16.68
N SER A 27 3.70 -15.73 16.74
CA SER A 27 2.62 -16.67 16.42
C SER A 27 1.39 -16.50 17.32
N THR A 28 1.59 -16.38 18.63
CA THR A 28 0.50 -16.20 19.59
C THR A 28 -0.27 -14.90 19.35
N LEU A 29 0.44 -13.81 19.01
CA LEU A 29 -0.19 -12.53 18.71
C LEU A 29 -1.07 -12.62 17.45
N VAL A 30 -0.61 -13.35 16.43
CA VAL A 30 -1.38 -13.59 15.21
C VAL A 30 -2.60 -14.47 15.49
N GLU A 31 -2.46 -15.56 16.24
CA GLU A 31 -3.56 -16.46 16.62
C GLU A 31 -4.67 -15.74 17.40
N ASP A 32 -4.28 -14.90 18.37
CA ASP A 32 -5.21 -14.07 19.14
C ASP A 32 -5.95 -13.07 18.24
N TYR A 33 -5.24 -12.47 17.28
CA TYR A 33 -5.85 -11.52 16.34
C TYR A 33 -6.81 -12.21 15.37
N VAL A 34 -6.46 -13.38 14.83
CA VAL A 34 -7.36 -14.19 13.99
C VAL A 34 -8.67 -14.45 14.71
N SER A 35 -8.59 -14.91 15.96
CA SER A 35 -9.78 -15.19 16.79
C SER A 35 -10.64 -13.93 16.99
N THR A 36 -10.00 -12.77 17.16
CA THR A 36 -10.69 -11.48 17.32
C THR A 36 -11.43 -11.09 16.05
N VAL A 37 -10.78 -11.11 14.88
CA VAL A 37 -11.40 -10.70 13.60
C VAL A 37 -12.57 -11.61 13.22
N LEU A 38 -12.40 -12.92 13.37
CA LEU A 38 -13.47 -13.89 13.08
C LEU A 38 -14.70 -13.68 13.97
N SER A 39 -14.52 -13.18 15.20
CA SER A 39 -15.64 -12.86 16.10
C SER A 39 -16.41 -11.59 15.69
N ARG A 40 -15.75 -10.63 15.04
CA ARG A 40 -16.35 -9.33 14.65
C ARG A 40 -17.17 -9.39 13.37
N SER A 41 -16.90 -10.35 12.50
CA SER A 41 -17.57 -10.48 11.18
C SER A 41 -17.47 -9.21 10.32
N GLU A 42 -16.37 -8.47 10.46
CA GLU A 42 -16.08 -7.28 9.65
C GLU A 42 -15.28 -7.64 8.40
N PHE A 43 -15.44 -6.86 7.34
CA PHE A 43 -14.83 -7.11 6.02
C PHE A 43 -13.86 -6.03 5.55
N ASN A 44 -13.68 -4.97 6.33
CA ASN A 44 -12.80 -3.85 6.01
C ASN A 44 -11.31 -4.19 6.25
N PHE A 45 -10.42 -3.29 5.84
CA PHE A 45 -8.98 -3.45 6.08
C PHE A 45 -8.60 -3.22 7.54
N GLU A 46 -9.24 -2.28 8.24
CA GLU A 46 -8.83 -1.90 9.59
C GLU A 46 -9.02 -3.04 10.61
N GLY A 47 -10.21 -3.60 10.72
CA GLY A 47 -10.55 -4.62 11.72
C GLY A 47 -11.10 -5.93 11.16
N GLY A 48 -11.19 -6.04 9.83
CA GLY A 48 -11.88 -7.13 9.14
C GLY A 48 -10.99 -8.16 8.44
N VAL A 49 -11.66 -9.08 7.74
CA VAL A 49 -11.06 -10.20 7.02
C VAL A 49 -10.04 -9.75 5.97
N LEU A 50 -10.27 -8.62 5.30
CA LEU A 50 -9.35 -8.09 4.29
C LEU A 50 -7.99 -7.73 4.90
N GLY A 51 -7.98 -6.99 6.00
CA GLY A 51 -6.75 -6.59 6.68
C GLY A 51 -6.01 -7.76 7.30
N LEU A 52 -6.75 -8.70 7.90
CA LEU A 52 -6.17 -9.93 8.44
C LEU A 52 -5.53 -10.78 7.34
N GLY A 53 -6.24 -10.99 6.22
CA GLY A 53 -5.71 -11.71 5.07
C GLY A 53 -4.45 -11.05 4.51
N TRP A 54 -4.47 -9.71 4.36
CA TRP A 54 -3.29 -8.95 3.94
C TRP A 54 -2.12 -9.11 4.90
N LEU A 55 -2.37 -9.03 6.22
CA LEU A 55 -1.33 -9.15 7.24
C LEU A 55 -0.68 -10.54 7.19
N ILE A 56 -1.48 -11.61 7.16
CA ILE A 56 -0.96 -12.98 7.08
C ILE A 56 -0.15 -13.17 5.79
N ALA A 57 -0.68 -12.74 4.64
CA ALA A 57 0.03 -12.78 3.36
C ALA A 57 1.37 -12.02 3.42
N PHE A 58 1.38 -10.85 4.06
CA PHE A 58 2.59 -10.05 4.24
C PHE A 58 3.63 -10.79 5.07
N LEU A 59 3.24 -11.38 6.20
CA LEU A 59 4.14 -12.10 7.10
C LEU A 59 4.73 -13.35 6.45
N LEU A 60 3.93 -14.11 5.70
CA LEU A 60 4.40 -15.26 4.92
C LEU A 60 5.37 -14.82 3.82
N ASN A 61 5.03 -13.79 3.05
CA ASN A 61 5.90 -13.26 1.99
C ASN A 61 7.22 -12.66 2.51
N ARG A 62 7.33 -12.36 3.80
CA ARG A 62 8.56 -11.88 4.45
C ARG A 62 9.27 -12.95 5.29
N ASP A 63 8.82 -14.20 5.24
CA ASP A 63 9.36 -15.33 6.03
C ASP A 63 9.29 -15.10 7.55
N PHE A 64 8.35 -14.26 8.00
CA PHE A 64 8.08 -14.07 9.43
C PHE A 64 7.14 -15.13 10.00
N LEU A 65 6.34 -15.76 9.12
CA LEU A 65 5.56 -16.95 9.40
C LEU A 65 5.98 -18.08 8.46
N VAL A 66 5.83 -19.33 8.92
CA VAL A 66 6.11 -20.53 8.14
C VAL A 66 4.80 -21.23 7.82
N GLY A 67 4.59 -21.58 6.55
CA GLY A 67 3.45 -22.35 6.09
C GLY A 67 3.21 -22.16 4.59
N GLU A 68 2.36 -23.02 4.01
CA GLU A 68 1.96 -22.89 2.61
C GLU A 68 0.89 -21.80 2.48
N GLU A 69 1.25 -20.71 1.79
CA GLU A 69 0.42 -19.50 1.67
C GLU A 69 -0.99 -19.78 1.12
N ASP A 70 -1.09 -20.63 0.10
CA ASP A 70 -2.38 -20.93 -0.53
C ASP A 70 -3.28 -21.81 0.33
N GLU A 71 -2.73 -22.65 1.20
CA GLU A 71 -3.50 -23.44 2.16
C GLU A 71 -4.05 -22.55 3.28
N ILE A 72 -3.21 -21.67 3.82
CA ILE A 72 -3.58 -20.79 4.94
C ILE A 72 -4.65 -19.77 4.52
N LEU A 73 -4.54 -19.24 3.30
CA LEU A 73 -5.34 -18.09 2.87
C LEU A 73 -6.52 -18.47 1.96
N GLU A 74 -6.83 -19.75 1.77
CA GLU A 74 -7.94 -20.20 0.90
C GLU A 74 -9.29 -19.56 1.24
N ASP A 75 -9.72 -19.66 2.49
CA ASP A 75 -11.00 -19.09 2.91
C ASP A 75 -11.01 -17.54 2.83
N PHE A 76 -9.83 -16.91 2.97
CA PHE A 76 -9.67 -15.47 2.82
C PHE A 76 -9.81 -15.06 1.36
N ASP A 77 -9.18 -15.80 0.44
CA ASP A 77 -9.26 -15.56 -1.00
C ASP A 77 -10.70 -15.58 -1.50
N ASP A 78 -11.47 -16.58 -1.09
CA ASP A 78 -12.86 -16.74 -1.48
C ASP A 78 -13.74 -15.60 -0.97
N GLN A 79 -13.52 -15.15 0.27
CA GLN A 79 -14.27 -14.03 0.84
C GLN A 79 -13.89 -12.71 0.20
N ILE A 80 -12.59 -12.43 0.09
CA ILE A 80 -12.05 -11.19 -0.49
C ILE A 80 -12.43 -11.09 -1.97
N TYR A 81 -12.46 -12.20 -2.71
CA TYR A 81 -12.99 -12.27 -4.08
C TYR A 81 -14.44 -11.79 -4.15
N LYS A 82 -15.34 -12.36 -3.34
CA LYS A 82 -16.77 -11.99 -3.34
C LYS A 82 -16.96 -10.50 -3.02
N LEU A 83 -16.21 -9.98 -2.05
CA LEU A 83 -16.24 -8.58 -1.67
C LEU A 83 -15.69 -7.67 -2.78
N THR A 84 -14.62 -8.08 -3.44
CA THR A 84 -14.03 -7.35 -4.58
C THR A 84 -15.04 -7.24 -5.71
N ILE A 85 -15.69 -8.34 -6.10
CA ILE A 85 -16.71 -8.32 -7.16
C ILE A 85 -17.88 -7.41 -6.77
N LYS A 86 -18.34 -7.46 -5.51
CA LYS A 86 -19.40 -6.58 -5.02
C LYS A 86 -19.00 -5.10 -5.14
N GLU A 87 -17.79 -4.74 -4.74
CA GLU A 87 -17.31 -3.36 -4.79
C GLU A 87 -17.10 -2.88 -6.24
N VAL A 88 -16.46 -3.70 -7.07
CA VAL A 88 -16.26 -3.42 -8.50
C VAL A 88 -17.60 -3.24 -9.21
N LEU A 89 -18.65 -3.99 -8.86
CA LEU A 89 -19.97 -3.85 -9.48
C LEU A 89 -20.83 -2.74 -8.86
N SER A 90 -20.35 -2.08 -7.79
CA SER A 90 -21.02 -0.93 -7.21
C SER A 90 -21.22 0.19 -8.23
N ALA A 91 -22.33 0.91 -8.12
CA ALA A 91 -22.58 2.11 -8.91
C ALA A 91 -21.62 3.25 -8.54
N GLN A 92 -21.16 3.27 -7.28
CA GLN A 92 -20.20 4.24 -6.75
C GLN A 92 -19.16 3.47 -5.92
N PRO A 93 -18.15 2.89 -6.58
CA PRO A 93 -17.09 2.20 -5.86
C PRO A 93 -16.27 3.20 -5.04
N ASN A 94 -15.87 2.81 -3.84
CA ASN A 94 -14.95 3.56 -3.00
C ASN A 94 -13.51 3.29 -3.44
N VAL A 95 -12.78 4.36 -3.76
CA VAL A 95 -11.38 4.28 -4.25
C VAL A 95 -10.45 3.64 -3.21
N ASP A 96 -10.56 4.02 -1.94
CA ASP A 96 -9.70 3.48 -0.88
C ASP A 96 -9.94 1.99 -0.70
N THR A 97 -11.21 1.55 -0.68
CA THR A 97 -11.57 0.12 -0.63
C THR A 97 -11.00 -0.65 -1.82
N LEU A 98 -11.08 -0.09 -3.03
CA LEU A 98 -10.48 -0.71 -4.23
C LEU A 98 -8.94 -0.81 -4.12
N LEU A 99 -8.28 0.20 -3.57
CA LEU A 99 -6.83 0.18 -3.32
C LEU A 99 -6.46 -0.82 -2.22
N ASP A 100 -7.29 -1.03 -1.20
CA ASP A 100 -7.10 -2.05 -0.17
C ASP A 100 -7.18 -3.47 -0.77
N PHE A 101 -8.18 -3.75 -1.61
CA PHE A 101 -8.25 -5.02 -2.34
C PHE A 101 -7.03 -5.21 -3.25
N MET A 102 -6.60 -4.16 -3.95
CA MET A 102 -5.40 -4.22 -4.78
C MET A 102 -4.15 -4.54 -3.95
N SER A 103 -4.03 -3.98 -2.74
CA SER A 103 -2.94 -4.28 -1.79
C SER A 103 -2.87 -5.77 -1.44
N TYR A 104 -4.02 -6.40 -1.21
CA TYR A 104 -4.09 -7.83 -0.94
C TYR A 104 -3.64 -8.67 -2.14
N TYR A 105 -4.23 -8.43 -3.32
CA TYR A 105 -3.91 -9.23 -4.50
C TYR A 105 -2.47 -9.03 -4.99
N GLN A 106 -1.86 -7.88 -4.74
CA GLN A 106 -0.45 -7.64 -5.03
C GLN A 106 0.48 -8.61 -4.31
N LEU A 107 0.20 -8.92 -3.05
CA LEU A 107 0.96 -9.93 -2.30
C LEU A 107 0.72 -11.33 -2.86
N ARG A 108 -0.54 -11.62 -3.23
CA ARG A 108 -0.95 -12.96 -3.68
C ARG A 108 -0.59 -13.34 -5.12
N ILE A 109 -0.22 -12.38 -5.98
CA ILE A 109 0.18 -12.67 -7.38
C ILE A 109 1.66 -13.05 -7.49
N ASN A 110 2.48 -12.69 -6.50
CA ASN A 110 3.89 -13.07 -6.43
C ASN A 110 4.16 -14.11 -5.35
N PRO A 111 3.44 -15.25 -5.30
CA PRO A 111 3.62 -16.20 -4.21
C PRO A 111 5.01 -16.84 -4.34
N LYS A 112 5.64 -17.05 -3.17
CA LYS A 112 6.89 -17.82 -3.10
C LYS A 112 6.70 -19.29 -3.48
N SER A 113 5.47 -19.80 -3.33
CA SER A 113 5.17 -21.22 -3.54
C SER A 113 5.10 -21.56 -5.04
N ILE A 114 5.92 -22.54 -5.46
CA ILE A 114 5.97 -23.09 -6.82
C ILE A 114 4.69 -23.89 -7.14
N THR A 115 3.98 -24.37 -6.12
CA THR A 115 2.82 -25.27 -6.24
C THR A 115 1.47 -24.57 -6.29
N ALA A 116 1.45 -23.24 -6.32
CA ALA A 116 0.21 -22.48 -6.25
C ALA A 116 -0.79 -22.89 -7.34
N PRO A 117 -2.07 -23.11 -7.01
CA PRO A 117 -3.08 -23.50 -7.98
C PRO A 117 -3.21 -22.44 -9.09
N TYR A 118 -2.94 -22.83 -10.34
CA TYR A 118 -3.01 -21.95 -11.51
C TYR A 118 -4.31 -21.13 -11.56
N TYR A 119 -5.45 -21.77 -11.29
CA TYR A 119 -6.77 -21.12 -11.30
C TYR A 119 -6.89 -19.98 -10.28
N ARG A 120 -6.29 -20.12 -9.10
CA ARG A 120 -6.39 -19.08 -8.07
C ARG A 120 -5.57 -17.85 -8.45
N ARG A 121 -4.36 -18.06 -8.97
CA ARG A 121 -3.55 -16.97 -9.54
C ARG A 121 -4.28 -16.25 -10.67
N PHE A 122 -4.95 -17.00 -11.54
CA PHE A 122 -5.78 -16.42 -12.60
C PHE A 122 -6.89 -15.55 -12.00
N THR A 123 -7.63 -16.03 -11.01
CA THR A 123 -8.68 -15.26 -10.33
C THR A 123 -8.13 -13.96 -9.71
N HIS A 124 -7.01 -14.02 -9.00
CA HIS A 124 -6.37 -12.83 -8.41
C HIS A 124 -5.99 -11.80 -9.48
N PHE A 125 -5.44 -12.27 -10.61
CA PHE A 125 -5.07 -11.41 -11.72
C PHE A 125 -6.28 -10.75 -12.38
N GLU A 126 -7.37 -11.49 -12.60
CA GLU A 126 -8.62 -10.93 -13.13
C GLU A 126 -9.24 -9.91 -12.17
N CYS A 127 -9.18 -10.16 -10.85
CA CYS A 127 -9.59 -9.16 -9.86
C CYS A 127 -8.79 -7.86 -9.98
N ILE A 128 -7.46 -7.93 -10.10
CA ILE A 128 -6.66 -6.70 -10.30
C ILE A 128 -7.07 -5.97 -11.57
N LYS A 129 -7.28 -6.67 -12.70
CA LYS A 129 -7.74 -6.02 -13.94
C LYS A 129 -9.05 -5.29 -13.75
N LEU A 130 -10.03 -5.92 -13.11
CA LEU A 130 -11.33 -5.32 -12.85
C LEU A 130 -11.22 -4.09 -11.95
N ILE A 131 -10.37 -4.14 -10.93
CA ILE A 131 -10.09 -2.99 -10.07
C ILE A 131 -9.43 -1.86 -10.89
N ILE A 132 -8.41 -2.16 -11.70
CA ILE A 132 -7.73 -1.19 -12.57
C ILE A 132 -8.73 -0.51 -13.51
N GLN A 133 -9.65 -1.27 -14.12
CA GLN A 133 -10.67 -0.69 -14.99
C GLN A 133 -11.54 0.33 -14.26
N ARG A 134 -11.92 0.07 -13.00
CA ARG A 134 -12.70 1.01 -12.19
C ARG A 134 -11.89 2.23 -11.76
N LEU A 135 -10.63 2.04 -11.38
CA LEU A 135 -9.75 3.15 -11.03
C LEU A 135 -9.45 4.03 -12.26
N ASN A 136 -9.27 3.45 -13.44
CA ASN A 136 -9.11 4.20 -14.69
C ASN A 136 -10.36 5.04 -15.01
N GLN A 137 -11.56 4.48 -14.83
CA GLN A 137 -12.81 5.25 -14.95
C GLN A 137 -12.79 6.46 -14.03
N TYR A 138 -12.45 6.27 -12.75
CA TYR A 138 -12.31 7.36 -11.78
C TYR A 138 -11.31 8.44 -12.21
N LEU A 139 -10.14 8.04 -12.75
CA LEU A 139 -9.12 8.97 -13.25
C LEU A 139 -9.62 9.80 -14.45
N THR A 140 -10.51 9.24 -15.27
CA THR A 140 -11.04 9.91 -16.48
C THR A 140 -12.25 10.80 -16.25
N GLU A 141 -13.02 10.58 -15.18
CA GLU A 141 -14.24 11.34 -14.91
C GLU A 141 -13.93 12.76 -14.39
N GLU A 142 -14.55 13.79 -15.00
CA GLU A 142 -14.33 15.22 -14.68
C GLU A 142 -14.69 15.61 -13.24
N LYS A 143 -15.33 14.74 -12.46
CA LYS A 143 -15.65 14.98 -11.04
C LYS A 143 -14.48 14.69 -10.08
N GLY A 144 -13.36 14.18 -10.58
CA GLY A 144 -12.19 13.83 -9.79
C GLY A 144 -11.21 14.98 -9.56
N ASP A 145 -11.64 16.06 -8.91
CA ASP A 145 -10.72 17.15 -8.49
C ASP A 145 -9.88 16.79 -7.25
N ASP A 146 -10.06 15.59 -6.70
CA ASP A 146 -9.23 15.09 -5.60
C ASP A 146 -7.86 14.62 -6.11
N VAL A 147 -6.91 15.55 -6.10
CA VAL A 147 -5.51 15.31 -6.45
C VAL A 147 -4.89 14.20 -5.58
N GLU A 148 -5.28 14.07 -4.31
CA GLU A 148 -4.70 13.07 -3.41
C GLU A 148 -5.21 11.66 -3.73
N ALA A 149 -6.51 11.52 -4.01
CA ALA A 149 -7.08 10.24 -4.47
C ALA A 149 -6.43 9.80 -5.80
N LYS A 150 -6.36 10.70 -6.79
CA LYS A 150 -5.68 10.45 -8.08
C LYS A 150 -4.23 10.03 -7.87
N LEU A 151 -3.52 10.72 -6.97
CA LEU A 151 -2.13 10.42 -6.65
C LEU A 151 -1.96 9.04 -6.01
N ASN A 152 -2.84 8.65 -5.09
CA ASN A 152 -2.80 7.32 -4.47
C ASN A 152 -3.00 6.22 -5.52
N ILE A 153 -3.87 6.43 -6.51
CA ILE A 153 -4.06 5.50 -7.63
C ILE A 153 -2.79 5.38 -8.48
N VAL A 154 -2.24 6.49 -8.98
CA VAL A 154 -1.04 6.41 -9.84
C VAL A 154 0.19 5.92 -9.07
N LEU A 155 0.31 6.25 -7.79
CA LEU A 155 1.36 5.68 -6.95
C LEU A 155 1.24 4.15 -6.91
N ARG A 156 0.02 3.62 -6.77
CA ARG A 156 -0.20 2.18 -6.81
C ARG A 156 0.15 1.56 -8.16
N TYR A 157 -0.18 2.24 -9.25
CA TYR A 157 0.21 1.82 -10.60
C TYR A 157 1.73 1.81 -10.80
N SER A 158 2.45 2.78 -10.23
CA SER A 158 3.92 2.80 -10.26
C SER A 158 4.55 1.61 -9.51
N TYR A 159 3.89 1.08 -8.48
CA TYR A 159 4.31 -0.15 -7.82
C TYR A 159 4.08 -1.35 -8.74
N LEU A 160 2.92 -1.42 -9.39
CA LEU A 160 2.53 -2.51 -10.27
C LEU A 160 3.37 -2.58 -11.55
N SER A 161 3.88 -1.44 -12.02
CA SER A 161 4.72 -1.38 -13.22
C SER A 161 5.97 -2.23 -13.04
N GLY A 162 6.21 -3.14 -13.99
CA GLY A 162 7.33 -4.08 -13.92
C GLY A 162 7.31 -5.12 -12.79
N THR A 163 6.20 -5.29 -12.05
CA THR A 163 6.10 -6.31 -10.98
C THR A 163 5.00 -7.32 -11.22
N THR A 164 3.75 -6.87 -11.36
CA THR A 164 2.57 -7.74 -11.15
C THR A 164 1.66 -7.84 -12.37
N VAL A 165 1.49 -6.76 -13.14
CA VAL A 165 0.55 -6.73 -14.28
C VAL A 165 1.14 -6.00 -15.49
N SER A 166 0.55 -6.21 -16.68
CA SER A 166 0.94 -5.50 -17.90
C SER A 166 0.65 -4.01 -17.79
N GLU A 167 1.65 -3.17 -18.06
CA GLU A 167 1.52 -1.71 -18.03
C GLU A 167 0.44 -1.18 -19.00
N SER A 168 0.22 -1.89 -20.11
CA SER A 168 -0.82 -1.57 -21.09
C SER A 168 -2.24 -1.49 -20.53
N LEU A 169 -2.48 -1.99 -19.30
CA LEU A 169 -3.78 -1.90 -18.63
C LEU A 169 -4.06 -0.51 -18.04
N PHE A 170 -3.04 0.29 -17.79
CA PHE A 170 -3.20 1.56 -17.08
C PHE A 170 -2.27 2.68 -17.58
N GLU A 171 -1.35 2.40 -18.51
CA GLU A 171 -0.33 3.36 -18.94
C GLU A 171 -0.94 4.70 -19.38
N ASN A 172 -1.99 4.70 -20.21
CA ASN A 172 -2.56 5.93 -20.75
C ASN A 172 -3.11 6.84 -19.64
N GLU A 173 -3.93 6.28 -18.75
CA GLU A 173 -4.49 7.00 -17.61
C GLU A 173 -3.41 7.42 -16.62
N PHE A 174 -2.42 6.55 -16.37
CA PHE A 174 -1.28 6.85 -15.51
C PHE A 174 -0.48 8.05 -16.01
N TYR A 175 -0.04 8.04 -17.27
CA TYR A 175 0.74 9.14 -17.85
C TYR A 175 -0.05 10.45 -17.82
N LYS A 176 -1.32 10.41 -18.25
CA LYS A 176 -2.18 11.59 -18.25
C LYS A 176 -2.33 12.19 -16.85
N THR A 177 -2.65 11.36 -15.86
CA THR A 177 -2.85 11.83 -14.48
C THR A 177 -1.55 12.33 -13.86
N VAL A 178 -0.40 11.69 -14.11
CA VAL A 178 0.89 12.19 -13.59
C VAL A 178 1.22 13.57 -14.17
N GLU A 179 1.00 13.80 -15.47
CA GLU A 179 1.18 15.13 -16.09
C GLU A 179 0.21 16.17 -15.52
N GLU A 180 -1.07 15.82 -15.33
CA GLU A 180 -2.06 16.71 -14.70
C GLU A 180 -1.63 17.14 -13.28
N ILE A 181 -1.14 16.20 -12.46
CA ILE A 181 -0.66 16.49 -11.10
C ILE A 181 0.61 17.34 -11.14
N LEU A 182 1.53 17.08 -12.07
CA LEU A 182 2.73 17.89 -12.25
C LEU A 182 2.38 19.34 -12.63
N ASP A 183 1.43 19.51 -13.55
CA ASP A 183 0.95 20.82 -13.97
C ASP A 183 0.23 21.56 -12.84
N PHE A 184 -0.55 20.85 -12.02
CA PHE A 184 -1.15 21.40 -10.80
C PHE A 184 -0.07 21.93 -9.84
N ILE A 185 0.94 21.12 -9.53
CA ILE A 185 2.06 21.50 -8.65
C ILE A 185 2.87 22.69 -9.22
N GLU A 186 2.98 22.81 -10.53
CA GLU A 186 3.68 23.93 -11.17
C GLU A 186 2.90 25.24 -11.10
N LYS A 187 1.58 25.20 -11.22
CA LYS A 187 0.70 26.38 -11.22
C LYS A 187 0.35 26.87 -9.82
N GLU A 188 0.19 25.96 -8.87
CA GLU A 188 -0.23 26.29 -7.51
C GLU A 188 0.90 26.90 -6.67
N ASP A 189 0.51 27.78 -5.74
CA ASP A 189 1.40 28.23 -4.68
C ASP A 189 1.78 27.03 -3.82
N THR A 190 3.07 26.92 -3.48
CA THR A 190 3.60 25.84 -2.64
C THR A 190 2.78 25.70 -1.37
N ALA A 191 2.33 26.80 -0.76
CA ALA A 191 1.54 26.80 0.47
C ALA A 191 0.19 26.05 0.35
N GLN A 192 -0.36 25.90 -0.84
CA GLN A 192 -1.67 25.26 -1.08
C GLN A 192 -1.58 23.77 -1.43
N ILE A 193 -0.37 23.26 -1.71
CA ILE A 193 -0.17 21.86 -2.10
C ILE A 193 -0.18 20.99 -0.84
N PRO A 194 -1.09 20.00 -0.70
CA PRO A 194 -1.09 19.14 0.48
C PRO A 194 0.29 18.53 0.74
N HIS A 195 0.74 18.55 2.00
CA HIS A 195 2.10 18.17 2.39
C HIS A 195 2.51 16.73 1.99
N SER A 196 1.52 15.86 1.73
CA SER A 196 1.72 14.47 1.28
C SER A 196 1.93 14.34 -0.24
N VAL A 197 1.47 15.30 -1.05
CA VAL A 197 1.40 15.16 -2.52
C VAL A 197 2.79 15.05 -3.15
N LEU A 198 3.69 15.97 -2.84
CA LEU A 198 5.02 16.00 -3.43
C LEU A 198 5.88 14.77 -3.09
N PRO A 199 5.97 14.34 -1.81
CA PRO A 199 6.63 13.08 -1.46
C PRO A 199 6.05 11.88 -2.20
N LYS A 200 4.73 11.72 -2.21
CA LYS A 200 4.06 10.61 -2.91
C LYS A 200 4.33 10.63 -4.41
N LEU A 201 4.30 11.80 -5.04
CA LEU A 201 4.59 11.93 -6.47
C LEU A 201 6.06 11.68 -6.79
N TYR A 202 6.97 12.18 -5.94
CA TYR A 202 8.39 11.83 -6.01
C TYR A 202 8.56 10.31 -6.02
N VAL A 203 7.77 9.61 -5.20
CA VAL A 203 7.75 8.15 -5.19
C VAL A 203 7.23 7.53 -6.45
N CYS A 204 6.05 7.95 -6.88
CA CYS A 204 5.44 7.48 -8.09
C CYS A 204 6.42 7.50 -9.29
N VAL A 205 7.08 8.63 -9.53
CA VAL A 205 7.95 8.79 -10.71
C VAL A 205 9.28 8.05 -10.59
N HIS A 206 9.78 7.88 -9.36
CA HIS A 206 11.00 7.11 -9.11
C HIS A 206 10.77 5.62 -9.35
N GLN A 207 9.65 5.06 -8.85
CA GLN A 207 9.32 3.64 -9.05
C GLN A 207 8.99 3.29 -10.49
N TYR A 208 8.36 4.24 -11.20
CA TYR A 208 8.07 4.10 -12.62
C TYR A 208 9.31 4.34 -13.51
N ASN A 209 10.41 4.85 -12.93
CA ASN A 209 11.69 5.04 -13.58
C ASN A 209 11.68 6.03 -14.77
N ASN A 210 10.89 7.11 -14.70
CA ASN A 210 10.85 8.14 -15.75
C ASN A 210 11.78 9.33 -15.42
N ASP A 211 12.90 9.46 -16.14
CA ASP A 211 13.91 10.49 -15.86
C ASP A 211 13.45 11.92 -16.12
N PHE A 212 12.54 12.13 -17.08
CA PHE A 212 11.97 13.45 -17.35
C PHE A 212 11.20 13.96 -16.13
N TRP A 213 10.29 13.14 -15.59
CA TRP A 213 9.51 13.51 -14.40
C TRP A 213 10.37 13.63 -13.14
N LYS A 214 11.33 12.71 -12.92
CA LYS A 214 12.29 12.83 -11.80
C LYS A 214 12.98 14.20 -11.81
N ASN A 215 13.40 14.68 -12.98
CA ASN A 215 14.06 15.97 -13.12
C ASN A 215 13.11 17.17 -12.95
N LYS A 216 11.82 17.03 -13.30
CA LYS A 216 10.79 18.05 -13.07
C LYS A 216 10.52 18.21 -11.57
N ILE A 217 10.28 17.11 -10.86
CA ILE A 217 10.02 17.12 -9.40
C ILE A 217 11.24 17.58 -8.60
N ARG A 218 12.46 17.11 -8.95
CA ARG A 218 13.69 17.55 -8.28
C ARG A 218 13.92 19.06 -8.34
N ARG A 219 13.48 19.72 -9.41
CA ARG A 219 13.55 21.19 -9.50
C ARG A 219 12.60 21.82 -8.49
N LYS A 220 11.32 21.39 -8.49
CA LYS A 220 10.32 21.92 -7.55
C LYS A 220 10.69 21.67 -6.09
N LEU A 221 11.20 20.49 -5.74
CA LEU A 221 11.61 20.16 -4.36
C LEU A 221 12.71 21.09 -3.81
N LYS A 222 13.55 21.70 -4.66
CA LYS A 222 14.56 22.68 -4.22
C LYS A 222 13.95 24.01 -3.76
N ASP A 223 12.77 24.33 -4.28
CA ASP A 223 12.09 25.60 -4.00
C ASP A 223 11.22 25.50 -2.73
N ILE A 224 11.10 24.30 -2.16
CA ILE A 224 10.20 24.02 -1.05
C ILE A 224 10.98 24.04 0.26
N PRO A 225 10.58 24.88 1.24
CA PRO A 225 11.19 24.88 2.55
C PRO A 225 11.09 23.50 3.21
N TYR A 226 12.17 23.03 3.85
CA TYR A 226 12.19 21.73 4.54
C TYR A 226 11.10 21.59 5.62
N SER A 227 10.60 22.71 6.15
CA SER A 227 9.48 22.76 7.10
C SER A 227 8.11 22.44 6.49
N TYR A 228 8.00 22.43 5.16
CA TYR A 228 6.75 22.22 4.45
C TYR A 228 6.39 20.74 4.27
N THR A 229 7.33 19.84 4.48
CA THR A 229 7.11 18.40 4.40
C THR A 229 7.04 17.84 5.81
N SER A 230 6.17 16.85 6.05
CA SER A 230 6.16 16.19 7.36
C SER A 230 7.53 15.55 7.61
N LYS A 231 7.97 15.50 8.87
CA LYS A 231 9.25 14.86 9.25
C LYS A 231 9.36 13.43 8.71
N ILE A 232 8.25 12.71 8.69
CA ILE A 232 8.14 11.34 8.18
C ILE A 232 8.44 11.31 6.69
N TRP A 233 7.78 12.16 5.89
CA TRP A 233 7.99 12.20 4.45
C TRP A 233 9.38 12.71 4.07
N ASN A 234 9.96 13.61 4.87
CA ASN A 234 11.35 14.00 4.72
C ASN A 234 12.32 12.84 4.93
N SER A 235 12.06 11.97 5.93
CA SER A 235 12.85 10.74 6.11
C SER A 235 12.72 9.85 4.89
N VAL A 236 11.49 9.60 4.42
CA VAL A 236 11.24 8.75 3.23
C VAL A 236 12.00 9.27 2.01
N ILE A 237 11.94 10.58 1.72
CA ILE A 237 12.65 11.17 0.57
C ILE A 237 14.17 11.09 0.78
N ALA A 238 14.67 11.41 1.97
CA ALA A 238 16.11 11.44 2.26
C ALA A 238 16.75 10.05 2.24
N ASP A 239 16.03 9.04 2.72
CA ASP A 239 16.52 7.67 2.84
C ASP A 239 16.34 6.87 1.56
N TRP A 240 15.63 7.41 0.56
CA TRP A 240 15.45 6.70 -0.68
C TRP A 240 16.71 6.74 -1.55
N LYS A 241 17.46 5.65 -1.48
CA LYS A 241 18.67 5.42 -2.27
C LYS A 241 18.45 4.20 -3.15
N ASP A 242 18.82 4.32 -4.43
CA ASP A 242 18.93 3.18 -5.36
C ASP A 242 17.73 2.22 -5.33
N ASN A 243 16.52 2.81 -5.36
CA ASN A 243 15.24 2.10 -5.33
C ASN A 243 14.87 1.40 -4.01
N TYR A 244 15.53 1.67 -2.88
CA TYR A 244 15.17 1.17 -1.56
C TYR A 244 14.89 2.29 -0.56
N ILE A 245 13.93 2.07 0.34
CA ILE A 245 13.68 2.95 1.50
C ILE A 245 14.04 2.18 2.77
N SER A 246 14.98 2.75 3.52
CA SER A 246 15.37 2.27 4.85
C SER A 246 14.68 3.13 5.88
N ILE A 247 13.90 2.52 6.78
CA ILE A 247 13.19 3.27 7.82
C ILE A 247 13.80 2.91 9.17
N PRO A 248 14.44 3.88 9.87
CA PRO A 248 14.94 3.64 11.21
C PRO A 248 13.76 3.45 12.15
N HIS A 249 13.77 2.34 12.89
CA HIS A 249 12.69 2.00 13.82
C HIS A 249 12.39 3.12 14.84
N SER A 250 13.43 3.76 15.37
CA SER A 250 13.30 4.87 16.32
C SER A 250 12.81 6.19 15.70
N GLY A 251 12.74 6.29 14.37
CA GLY A 251 12.28 7.48 13.64
C GLY A 251 10.77 7.57 13.51
N LEU A 252 10.04 6.50 13.83
CA LEU A 252 8.58 6.45 13.78
C LEU A 252 8.01 6.94 15.12
N PHE A 253 8.13 8.24 15.39
CA PHE A 253 7.52 8.91 16.56
C PHE A 253 6.00 9.05 16.44
N LEU A 254 5.31 7.95 16.15
CA LEU A 254 3.87 7.86 15.99
C LEU A 254 3.31 6.93 17.07
N ASP A 255 2.05 7.12 17.44
CA ASP A 255 1.36 6.11 18.23
C ASP A 255 1.25 4.79 17.42
N ASN A 256 0.94 3.69 18.11
CA ASN A 256 0.96 2.37 17.50
C ASN A 256 0.03 2.26 16.28
N ASN A 257 -1.11 2.94 16.28
CA ASN A 257 -2.08 2.88 15.18
C ASN A 257 -1.60 3.69 13.98
N GLU A 258 -1.19 4.94 14.20
CA GLU A 258 -0.67 5.81 13.13
C GLU A 258 0.63 5.26 12.53
N ARG A 259 1.50 4.67 13.36
CA ARG A 259 2.67 3.93 12.90
C ARG A 259 2.26 2.75 12.03
N GLY A 260 1.27 1.98 12.47
CA GLY A 260 0.72 0.85 11.72
C GLY A 260 0.18 1.26 10.35
N LYS A 261 -0.63 2.32 10.28
CA LYS A 261 -1.15 2.88 9.03
C LYS A 261 -0.02 3.29 8.09
N PHE A 262 0.99 3.97 8.62
CA PHE A 262 2.13 4.39 7.82
C PHE A 262 2.94 3.19 7.29
N LEU A 263 3.15 2.15 8.11
CA LEU A 263 3.80 0.91 7.69
C LEU A 263 3.01 0.18 6.61
N VAL A 264 1.70 0.00 6.79
CA VAL A 264 0.81 -0.59 5.75
C VAL A 264 0.93 0.20 4.46
N TYR A 265 0.87 1.53 4.56
CA TYR A 265 0.97 2.42 3.41
C TYR A 265 2.28 2.22 2.66
N LEU A 266 3.41 2.15 3.38
CA LEU A 266 4.72 1.91 2.79
C LEU A 266 4.79 0.53 2.12
N PHE A 267 4.43 -0.53 2.84
CA PHE A 267 4.53 -1.89 2.30
C PHE A 267 3.59 -2.15 1.13
N SER A 268 2.49 -1.42 1.04
CA SER A 268 1.51 -1.56 -0.03
C SER A 268 1.83 -0.71 -1.26
N ASN A 269 2.57 0.40 -1.12
CA ASN A 269 2.82 1.33 -2.21
C ASN A 269 4.27 1.38 -2.68
N PHE A 270 5.21 0.75 -1.95
CA PHE A 270 6.64 0.87 -2.22
C PHE A 270 7.30 -0.49 -2.46
N LYS A 271 7.95 -0.67 -3.62
CA LYS A 271 8.50 -1.96 -4.07
C LYS A 271 9.50 -2.57 -3.07
N ASN A 272 10.27 -1.70 -2.41
CA ASN A 272 11.50 -2.07 -1.73
C ASN A 272 11.62 -1.29 -0.41
N VAL A 273 10.89 -1.76 0.61
CA VAL A 273 10.94 -1.18 1.96
C VAL A 273 11.72 -2.13 2.86
N GLN A 274 12.71 -1.58 3.56
CA GLN A 274 13.43 -2.27 4.63
C GLN A 274 13.28 -1.48 5.92
N ILE A 275 12.95 -2.19 7.01
CA ILE A 275 12.97 -1.61 8.35
C ILE A 275 14.34 -1.93 8.95
N THR A 276 15.03 -0.90 9.40
CA THR A 276 16.37 -1.03 9.99
C THR A 276 16.36 -0.57 11.43
N TYR A 277 17.24 -1.15 12.24
CA TYR A 277 17.63 -0.53 13.49
C TYR A 277 18.19 0.86 13.20
N ALA A 278 17.83 1.84 14.04
CA ALA A 278 18.69 3.00 14.15
C ALA A 278 20.02 2.49 14.68
N ASN A 279 21.09 2.60 13.88
CA ASN A 279 22.43 2.33 14.37
C ASN A 279 22.65 3.20 15.62
N ASN A 280 23.00 2.56 16.74
CA ASN A 280 23.62 3.26 17.88
C ASN A 280 24.94 3.87 17.42
#